data_AF-A0A7V3UVE2-F1
#
_entry.id   AF-A0A7V3UVE2-F1
#
_cell.length_a   1.000
_cell.length_b   1.000
_cell.length_c   1.000
_cell.angle_alpha   90.00
_cell.angle_beta   90.00
_cell.angle_gamma   90.00
#
_symmetry.space_group_name_H-M   'P 1'
#
loop_
_entity.id
_entity.type
_entity.pdbx_description
1 polymer ?
#
loop_
_entity_poly.entity_id
_entity_poly.type
_entity_poly.pdbx_seq_one_letter_code
_entity_poly.pdbx_strand_id
1 'polypeptide(L)'
;MGKFKKLSYVIVFVVIILILLVLTFSERGFYDNYVYRKKLNELQTTIDSLKRVNDSLAVEIELLRTSNDKIEKVAREKYGMIKPGEKVYRIRIEE
;
A
#
# COMPACT_ATOMS: atom_id res chain seq x y z
N MET A 1 -62.03 -9.87 -27.42
CA MET A 1 -61.41 -8.90 -26.47
C MET A 1 -60.36 -9.49 -25.51
N GLY A 2 -60.50 -10.73 -24.99
CA GLY A 2 -59.66 -11.22 -23.88
C GLY A 2 -58.20 -11.60 -24.20
N LYS A 3 -57.89 -12.06 -25.42
CA LYS A 3 -56.53 -12.47 -25.81
C LYS A 3 -55.56 -11.28 -25.90
N PHE A 4 -56.03 -10.13 -26.38
CA PHE A 4 -55.25 -8.90 -26.47
C PHE A 4 -54.90 -8.32 -25.09
N LYS A 5 -55.83 -8.41 -24.11
CA LYS A 5 -55.54 -8.01 -22.72
C LYS A 5 -54.49 -8.92 -22.08
N LYS A 6 -54.58 -10.24 -22.27
CA LYS A 6 -53.56 -11.19 -21.79
C LYS A 6 -52.17 -10.92 -22.39
N LEU A 7 -52.12 -10.63 -23.70
CA LEU A 7 -50.86 -10.28 -24.37
C LEU A 7 -50.26 -8.97 -23.83
N SER A 8 -51.10 -7.97 -23.54
CA SER A 8 -50.67 -6.72 -22.90
C SER A 8 -50.09 -6.94 -21.50
N TYR A 9 -50.68 -7.80 -20.67
CA TYR A 9 -50.12 -8.09 -19.35
C TYR A 9 -48.76 -8.80 -19.42
N VAL A 10 -48.58 -9.71 -20.37
CA VAL A 10 -47.29 -10.40 -20.58
C VAL A 10 -46.21 -9.41 -21.00
N ILE A 11 -46.52 -8.47 -21.89
CA ILE A 11 -45.57 -7.43 -22.32
C ILE A 11 -45.17 -6.55 -21.13
N VAL A 12 -46.13 -6.09 -20.32
CA VAL A 12 -45.85 -5.29 -19.13
C VAL A 12 -44.98 -6.07 -18.13
N PHE A 13 -45.27 -7.35 -17.92
CA PHE A 13 -44.49 -8.21 -17.03
C PHE A 13 -43.04 -8.38 -17.51
N VAL A 14 -42.84 -8.61 -18.81
CA VAL A 14 -41.51 -8.70 -19.41
C VAL A 14 -40.74 -7.38 -19.27
N VAL A 15 -41.40 -6.24 -19.48
CA VAL A 15 -40.77 -4.92 -19.31
C VAL A 15 -40.36 -4.70 -17.85
N ILE A 16 -41.18 -5.09 -16.87
CA ILE A 16 -40.84 -4.99 -15.45
C ILE A 16 -39.62 -5.86 -15.12
N ILE A 17 -39.56 -7.09 -15.64
CA ILE A 17 -38.40 -7.97 -15.45
C ILE A 17 -37.14 -7.37 -16.05
N LEU A 18 -37.22 -6.80 -17.26
CA LEU A 18 -36.08 -6.15 -17.90
C LEU A 18 -35.60 -4.93 -17.09
N ILE A 19 -36.52 -4.13 -16.55
CA ILE A 19 -36.17 -3.00 -15.67
C ILE A 19 -35.47 -3.52 -14.41
N LEU A 20 -35.98 -4.57 -13.77
CA LEU A 20 -35.36 -5.16 -12.58
C LEU A 20 -33.97 -5.70 -12.89
N LEU A 21 -33.79 -6.39 -14.01
CA LEU A 21 -32.48 -6.89 -14.45
C LEU A 21 -31.49 -5.75 -14.71
N VAL A 22 -31.92 -4.69 -15.38
CA VAL A 22 -31.07 -3.50 -15.60
C VAL A 22 -30.74 -2.83 -14.26
N LEU A 23 -31.67 -2.76 -13.31
CA LEU A 23 -31.37 -2.18 -11.99
C LEU A 23 -30.42 -3.05 -11.16
N THR A 24 -30.46 -4.38 -11.29
CA THR A 24 -29.55 -5.29 -10.58
C THR A 24 -28.18 -5.41 -11.25
N PHE A 25 -28.11 -5.34 -12.58
CA PHE A 25 -26.88 -5.56 -13.37
C PHE A 25 -26.28 -4.26 -13.96
N SER A 26 -26.91 -3.10 -13.80
CA SER A 26 -26.30 -1.83 -14.20
C SER A 26 -25.04 -1.57 -13.39
N GLU A 27 -24.05 -0.92 -13.99
CA GLU A 27 -22.67 -0.65 -13.54
C GLU A 27 -22.55 0.07 -12.15
N ARG A 28 -23.67 0.33 -11.48
CA ARG A 28 -23.78 0.89 -10.14
C ARG A 28 -24.72 0.09 -9.24
N GLY A 29 -24.89 -1.21 -9.51
CA GLY A 29 -25.71 -2.09 -8.71
C GLY A 29 -25.22 -2.13 -7.25
N PHE A 30 -26.11 -2.41 -6.31
CA PHE A 30 -25.81 -2.46 -4.88
C PHE A 30 -24.62 -3.37 -4.53
N TYR A 31 -24.37 -4.40 -5.35
CA TYR A 31 -23.26 -5.34 -5.20
C TYR A 31 -21.89 -4.67 -5.34
N ASP A 32 -21.74 -3.78 -6.32
CA ASP A 32 -20.47 -3.13 -6.61
C ASP A 32 -20.03 -2.22 -5.47
N ASN A 33 -20.95 -1.43 -4.92
CA ASN A 33 -20.66 -0.55 -3.79
C ASN A 33 -20.18 -1.34 -2.55
N TYR A 34 -20.69 -2.54 -2.32
CA TYR A 34 -20.23 -3.40 -1.24
C TYR A 34 -18.79 -3.91 -1.49
N VAL A 35 -18.51 -4.40 -2.70
CA VAL A 35 -17.18 -4.88 -3.08
C VAL A 35 -16.15 -3.76 -3.06
N TYR A 36 -16.49 -2.57 -3.56
CA TYR A 36 -15.61 -1.41 -3.54
C TYR A 36 -15.33 -0.93 -2.11
N ARG A 37 -16.34 -0.90 -1.23
CA ARG A 37 -16.14 -0.58 0.19
C ARG A 37 -15.24 -1.59 0.90
N LYS A 38 -15.39 -2.88 0.60
CA LYS A 38 -14.52 -3.92 1.15
C LYS A 38 -13.07 -3.73 0.68
N LYS A 39 -12.85 -3.49 -0.62
CA LYS A 39 -11.52 -3.20 -1.17
C LYS A 39 -10.89 -1.95 -0.56
N LEU A 40 -11.67 -0.89 -0.35
CA LEU A 40 -11.18 0.32 0.31
C LEU A 40 -10.73 0.05 1.75
N ASN A 41 -11.50 -0.73 2.51
CA ASN A 41 -11.13 -1.09 3.88
C ASN A 41 -9.87 -1.97 3.94
N GLU A 42 -9.75 -2.94 3.03
CA GLU A 42 -8.55 -3.79 2.94
C GLU A 42 -7.31 -2.96 2.57
N LEU A 43 -7.45 -2.04 1.61
CA LEU A 43 -6.36 -1.17 1.21
C LEU A 43 -5.96 -0.22 2.34
N GLN A 44 -6.93 0.38 3.04
CA GLN A 44 -6.64 1.25 4.19
C GLN A 44 -5.90 0.51 5.30
N THR A 45 -6.34 -0.72 5.62
CA THR A 45 -5.67 -1.57 6.61
C THR A 45 -4.23 -1.89 6.20
N THR A 46 -4.00 -2.10 4.90
CA THR A 46 -2.66 -2.35 4.34
C THR A 46 -1.77 -1.11 4.43
N ILE A 47 -2.31 0.08 4.17
CA ILE A 47 -1.58 1.33 4.33
C ILE A 47 -1.17 1.53 5.79
N ASP A 48 -2.09 1.30 6.72
CA ASP A 48 -1.83 1.51 8.15
C ASP A 48 -0.78 0.51 8.68
N SER A 49 -0.80 -0.74 8.20
CA SER A 49 0.21 -1.74 8.57
C SER A 49 1.60 -1.39 8.01
N LEU A 50 1.67 -1.01 6.73
CA LEU A 50 2.92 -0.58 6.10
C LEU A 50 3.49 0.68 6.76
N LYS A 51 2.63 1.62 7.15
CA LYS A 51 3.05 2.83 7.86
C LYS A 51 3.70 2.49 9.21
N ARG A 52 3.10 1.60 9.99
CA ARG A 52 3.68 1.14 11.26
C ARG A 52 5.04 0.46 11.08
N VAL A 53 5.17 -0.38 10.05
CA VAL A 53 6.45 -1.03 9.71
C VAL A 53 7.50 0.00 9.33
N ASN A 54 7.13 0.97 8.49
CA ASN A 54 8.03 2.03 8.07
C ASN A 54 8.48 2.91 9.26
N ASP A 55 7.57 3.27 10.15
CA ASP A 55 7.88 4.06 11.35
C ASP A 55 8.84 3.28 12.27
N SER A 56 8.63 1.97 12.45
CA SER A 56 9.53 1.11 13.21
C SER A 56 10.93 1.03 12.60
N LEU A 57 11.02 0.85 11.28
CA LEU A 57 12.30 0.79 10.57
C LEU A 57 13.03 2.14 10.60
N ALA A 58 12.31 3.26 10.54
CA ALA A 58 12.88 4.59 10.67
C ALA A 58 13.55 4.77 12.04
N VAL A 59 12.88 4.34 13.12
CA VAL A 59 13.45 4.35 14.48
C VAL A 59 14.66 3.44 14.57
N GLU A 60 14.62 2.25 13.97
CA GLU A 60 15.77 1.33 13.94
C GLU A 60 16.96 1.95 13.21
N ILE A 61 16.74 2.56 12.04
CA ILE A 61 17.77 3.28 11.28
C ILE A 61 18.33 4.43 12.12
N GLU A 62 17.49 5.19 12.81
CA GLU A 62 17.92 6.29 13.67
C GLU A 62 18.77 5.77 14.83
N LEU A 63 18.38 4.69 15.51
CA LEU A 63 19.18 4.06 16.56
C LEU A 63 20.53 3.55 16.04
N LEU A 64 20.54 2.93 14.85
CA LEU A 64 21.74 2.43 14.20
C LEU A 64 22.68 3.59 13.79
N ARG A 65 22.12 4.73 13.37
CA ARG A 65 22.89 5.93 12.99
C ARG A 65 23.36 6.76 14.20
N THR A 66 22.55 6.86 15.25
CA THR A 66 22.82 7.78 16.37
C THR A 66 23.89 7.26 17.32
N SER A 67 24.36 6.02 17.14
CA SER A 67 25.67 5.62 17.68
C SER A 67 26.81 6.31 16.90
N ASN A 68 27.00 7.60 17.17
CA ASN A 68 27.96 8.48 16.49
C ASN A 68 29.40 7.95 16.58
N ASP A 69 29.74 7.29 17.69
CA ASP A 69 31.01 6.59 17.86
C ASP A 69 31.19 5.42 16.89
N LYS A 70 30.12 4.70 16.54
CA LYS A 70 30.19 3.62 15.54
C LYS A 70 30.29 4.16 14.13
N ILE A 71 29.57 5.24 13.81
CA ILE A 71 29.71 5.91 12.50
C ILE A 71 31.15 6.41 12.34
N GLU A 72 31.69 7.10 13.33
CA GLU A 72 33.06 7.60 13.29
C GLU A 72 34.09 6.45 13.23
N LYS A 73 33.87 5.38 13.99
CA LYS A 73 34.69 4.17 13.93
C LYS A 73 34.68 3.54 12.53
N VAL A 74 33.51 3.35 11.93
CA VAL A 74 33.40 2.78 10.57
C VAL A 74 34.06 3.69 9.53
N ALA A 75 33.89 5.01 9.64
CA ALA A 75 34.54 5.98 8.78
C ALA A 75 36.08 5.90 8.87
N ARG A 76 36.62 5.83 10.09
CA ARG A 76 38.08 5.73 10.36
C ARG A 76 38.67 4.39 9.92
N GLU A 77 38.04 3.27 10.26
CA GLU A 77 38.58 1.92 10.02
C GLU A 77 38.39 1.46 8.56
N LYS A 78 37.20 1.65 7.99
CA LYS A 78 36.85 1.08 6.68
C LYS A 78 37.26 1.98 5.52
N TYR A 79 37.19 3.29 5.73
CA TYR A 79 37.42 4.28 4.69
C TYR A 79 38.68 5.12 4.94
N GLY A 80 39.40 4.86 6.05
CA GLY A 80 40.60 5.60 6.40
C GLY A 80 40.35 7.09 6.59
N MET A 81 39.10 7.49 6.89
CA MET A 81 38.73 8.89 7.01
C MET A 81 39.40 9.47 8.25
N ILE A 82 40.14 10.54 8.04
CA ILE A 82 40.84 11.29 9.08
C ILE A 82 40.21 12.67 9.22
N LYS A 83 40.22 13.22 10.43
CA LYS A 83 39.79 14.60 10.65
C LYS A 83 40.89 15.58 10.18
N PRO A 84 40.54 16.79 9.71
CA PRO A 84 41.52 17.81 9.37
C PRO A 84 42.49 18.05 10.54
N GLY A 85 43.79 17.84 10.32
CA GLY A 85 44.84 17.97 11.35
C GLY A 85 45.40 16.64 11.91
N GLU A 86 44.78 15.49 11.61
CA GLU A 86 45.32 14.18 11.99
C GLU A 86 46.46 13.74 11.04
N LYS A 87 47.52 13.11 11.58
CA LYS A 87 48.66 12.59 10.82
C LYS A 87 48.62 11.06 10.77
N VAL A 88 48.73 10.49 9.57
CA VAL A 88 48.75 9.03 9.35
C VAL A 88 50.19 8.53 9.45
N TYR A 89 50.46 7.57 10.34
CA TYR A 89 51.73 6.87 10.42
C TYR A 89 51.60 5.50 9.74
N ARG A 90 52.42 5.22 8.72
CA ARG A 90 52.55 3.88 8.13
C ARG A 90 53.85 3.25 8.62
N ILE A 91 53.73 2.20 9.42
CA ILE A 91 54.89 1.43 9.90
C ILE A 91 55.25 0.43 8.78
N ARG A 92 56.43 0.58 8.17
CA ARG A 92 57.02 -0.47 7.32
C ARG A 92 57.85 -1.38 8.22
N ILE A 93 57.48 -2.64 8.27
CA ILE A 93 58.32 -3.69 8.84
C ILE A 93 59.13 -4.22 7.66
N GLU A 94 60.44 -3.95 7.65
CA GLU A 94 61.37 -4.56 6.70
C GLU A 94 61.77 -5.93 7.29
N GLU A 95 61.61 -6.99 6.49
CA GLU A 95 62.19 -8.32 6.77
C GLU A 95 63.54 -8.46 6.04
#